data_AF-A0A7J6QYU8-F1
#
_entry.id   AF-A0A7J6QYU8-F1
#
_cell.length_a   1.000
_cell.length_b   1.000
_cell.length_c   1.000
_cell.angle_alpha   90.00
_cell.angle_beta   90.00
_cell.angle_gamma   90.00
#
_symmetry.space_group_name_H-M   'P 1'
#
loop_
_entity.id
_entity.type
_entity.pdbx_description
1 polymer ?
#
loop_
_entity_poly.entity_id
_entity_poly.type
_entity_poly.pdbx_seq_one_letter_code
_entity_poly.pdbx_strand_id
1 'polypeptide(L)'
;NVGASATSYNGNLMGDIDSFGQETGPADQTSSSTAKQPGGDLLDDLDSILGMPPPVTSTAPPTVSAPSVPQQQQQPAKKADPFSGLGLDSLGFSMGTSGAKASVPSQPAPHTTAAGSFMDVFSPTPGPSQSRTITAYSNPDVRVDFAVTSRADGVDIDASFHSQKTLTDFILEAAVPKYLRLTLEPATSPTVQPDATVTQKLTVTQTTEPAKPIMMKLRIRYVSDGVPMEELTTVNNIPTA
;
A
#
# COMPACT_ATOMS: atom_id res chain seq x y z
N ASN A 1 -21.70 74.58 -12.20
CA ASN A 1 -21.86 74.61 -10.73
C ASN A 1 -20.97 73.52 -10.16
N VAL A 2 -19.85 73.93 -9.59
CA VAL A 2 -18.77 73.10 -9.03
C VAL A 2 -19.03 72.86 -7.54
N GLY A 3 -18.59 71.71 -7.02
CA GLY A 3 -18.70 71.42 -5.59
C GLY A 3 -17.96 70.16 -5.16
N ALA A 4 -16.64 70.16 -5.30
CA ALA A 4 -15.74 69.34 -4.48
C ALA A 4 -15.28 70.19 -3.29
N SER A 5 -15.28 69.63 -2.08
CA SER A 5 -14.45 70.15 -0.99
C SER A 5 -14.06 69.02 -0.02
N ALA A 6 -12.76 68.95 0.23
CA ALA A 6 -12.07 68.05 1.14
C ALA A 6 -12.02 68.66 2.55
N THR A 7 -11.93 67.81 3.57
CA THR A 7 -11.45 68.20 4.91
C THR A 7 -10.37 67.22 5.37
N SER A 8 -9.15 67.73 5.48
CA SER A 8 -8.00 67.12 6.11
C SER A 8 -8.04 67.34 7.63
N TYR A 9 -7.52 66.38 8.41
CA TYR A 9 -6.90 66.67 9.70
C TYR A 9 -5.61 65.84 9.83
N ASN A 10 -4.49 66.56 9.84
CA ASN A 10 -3.19 66.11 10.32
C ASN A 10 -3.16 66.22 11.85
N GLY A 11 -2.53 65.25 12.51
CA GLY A 11 -2.25 65.29 13.94
C GLY A 11 -1.06 64.40 14.28
N ASN A 12 0.15 64.92 14.07
CA ASN A 12 1.37 64.41 14.67
C ASN A 12 1.29 64.58 16.20
N LEU A 13 1.42 63.50 16.96
CA LEU A 13 1.81 63.53 18.37
C LEU A 13 3.04 62.63 18.52
N MET A 14 4.18 63.32 18.59
CA MET A 14 5.50 62.79 18.88
C MET A 14 5.90 63.38 20.24
N GLY A 15 6.41 62.52 21.12
CA GLY A 15 7.12 62.88 22.35
C GLY A 15 6.47 62.35 23.63
N ASP A 16 7.18 61.90 24.66
CA ASP A 16 8.61 61.68 24.90
C ASP A 16 8.71 60.83 26.20
N ILE A 17 9.77 60.02 26.29
CA ILE A 17 10.65 59.76 27.46
C ILE A 17 10.06 59.54 28.89
N ASP A 18 10.37 58.35 29.43
CA ASP A 18 10.90 58.07 30.79
C ASP A 18 11.32 56.58 30.79
N SER A 19 12.57 56.10 30.78
CA SER A 19 13.89 56.49 31.32
C SER A 19 14.06 56.39 32.84
N PHE A 20 14.12 55.16 33.38
CA PHE A 20 14.90 54.84 34.59
C PHE A 20 15.62 53.48 34.47
N GLY A 21 16.96 53.51 34.54
CA GLY A 21 17.86 52.36 34.61
C GLY A 21 17.81 51.66 35.97
N GLN A 22 17.97 50.33 36.01
CA GLN A 22 19.23 49.57 36.15
C GLN A 22 19.62 49.35 37.62
N GLU A 23 19.42 48.14 38.14
CA GLU A 23 20.40 47.47 39.01
C GLU A 23 20.25 45.94 38.94
N THR A 24 21.33 45.27 39.33
CA THR A 24 21.87 43.96 38.98
C THR A 24 21.46 42.80 39.89
N GLY A 25 21.47 41.56 39.37
CA GLY A 25 21.70 40.35 40.18
C GLY A 25 20.95 39.09 39.71
N PRO A 26 21.60 37.91 39.60
CA PRO A 26 20.98 36.67 39.11
C PRO A 26 20.43 35.82 40.26
N ALA A 27 19.19 35.34 40.13
CA ALA A 27 18.68 34.24 40.94
C ALA A 27 17.56 33.50 40.19
N ASP A 28 17.96 32.36 39.64
CA ASP A 28 17.31 31.06 39.67
C ASP A 28 15.79 30.90 39.45
N GLN A 29 15.49 29.94 38.57
CA GLN A 29 14.27 29.13 38.51
C GLN A 29 12.92 29.82 38.29
N THR A 30 12.45 29.79 37.03
CA THR A 30 11.17 29.12 36.75
C THR A 30 11.12 28.62 35.31
N SER A 31 11.13 27.30 35.16
CA SER A 31 10.85 26.61 33.91
C SER A 31 9.40 26.89 33.49
N SER A 32 9.20 27.83 32.56
CA SER A 32 7.97 27.89 31.77
C SER A 32 8.20 27.06 30.51
N SER A 33 7.89 25.77 30.59
CA SER A 33 7.61 24.96 29.40
C SER A 33 6.36 25.53 28.75
N THR A 34 6.56 26.44 27.79
CA THR A 34 5.51 26.85 26.87
C THR A 34 5.11 25.61 26.09
N ALA A 35 3.99 25.01 26.49
CA ALA A 35 3.35 23.91 25.79
C ALA A 35 3.10 24.36 24.34
N LYS A 36 3.95 23.85 23.46
CA LYS A 36 3.81 24.00 22.02
C LYS A 36 2.55 23.24 21.61
N GLN A 37 1.56 23.99 21.17
CA GLN A 37 0.37 23.52 20.44
C GLN A 37 0.70 22.28 19.59
N PRO A 38 -0.02 21.16 19.72
CA PRO A 38 0.12 20.03 18.81
C PRO A 38 -0.66 20.36 17.53
N GLY A 39 -0.06 21.22 16.71
CA GLY A 39 -0.44 21.43 15.31
C GLY A 39 0.54 20.75 14.35
N GLY A 40 1.32 19.79 14.84
CA GLY A 40 2.32 19.06 14.09
C GLY A 40 1.69 17.88 13.36
N ASP A 41 1.62 18.02 12.05
CA ASP A 41 1.58 17.00 11.02
C ASP A 41 1.48 15.55 11.52
N LEU A 42 0.25 15.02 11.49
CA LEU A 42 -0.04 13.59 11.70
C LEU A 42 0.76 12.69 10.74
N LEU A 43 1.25 13.24 9.62
CA LEU A 43 2.10 12.56 8.65
C LEU A 43 3.52 12.31 9.20
N ASP A 44 4.05 13.21 10.03
CA ASP A 44 5.40 13.13 10.62
C ASP A 44 5.50 12.02 11.67
N ASP A 45 4.42 11.83 12.44
CA ASP A 45 4.28 10.72 13.40
C ASP A 45 4.26 9.35 12.69
N LEU A 46 3.73 9.28 11.46
CA LEU A 46 3.76 8.09 10.61
C LEU A 46 5.12 7.86 9.92
N ASP A 47 5.94 8.89 9.72
CA ASP A 47 7.34 8.72 9.31
C ASP A 47 8.19 8.14 10.43
N SER A 48 7.95 8.58 11.66
CA SER A 48 8.65 8.05 12.82
C SER A 48 8.42 6.55 13.03
N ILE A 49 7.21 6.03 12.79
CA ILE A 49 6.89 4.62 13.05
C ILE A 49 7.47 3.64 11.99
N LEU A 50 7.56 4.07 10.73
CA LEU A 50 8.13 3.23 9.66
C LEU A 50 9.66 3.38 9.53
N GLY A 51 10.22 4.49 9.99
CA GLY A 51 11.66 4.77 9.95
C GLY A 51 12.49 4.09 11.03
N MET A 52 11.88 3.36 11.98
CA MET A 52 12.63 2.66 13.02
C MET A 52 13.32 1.42 12.44
N PRO A 53 14.67 1.36 12.44
CA PRO A 53 15.38 0.13 12.10
C PRO A 53 15.03 -0.95 13.13
N PRO A 54 14.98 -2.24 12.74
CA PRO A 54 14.77 -3.32 13.70
C PRO A 54 15.86 -3.28 14.78
N PRO A 55 15.54 -3.57 16.06
CA PRO A 55 16.54 -3.63 17.11
C PRO A 55 17.53 -4.76 16.80
N VAL A 56 18.77 -4.40 16.48
CA VAL A 56 19.88 -5.35 16.35
C VAL A 56 20.26 -5.85 17.75
N THR A 57 19.88 -7.08 18.07
CA THR A 57 20.39 -7.79 19.24
C THR A 57 21.82 -8.26 18.97
N SER A 58 22.79 -7.38 19.26
CA SER A 58 24.21 -7.71 19.26
C SER A 58 24.51 -8.69 20.39
N THR A 59 24.67 -9.98 20.07
CA THR A 59 25.22 -10.98 21.00
C THR A 59 26.44 -11.63 20.37
N ALA A 60 27.60 -11.44 21.01
CA ALA A 60 28.91 -11.88 20.57
C ALA A 60 29.06 -13.43 20.55
N PRO A 61 30.01 -13.98 19.76
CA PRO A 61 30.27 -15.42 19.72
C PRO A 61 31.22 -15.86 20.85
N PRO A 62 31.03 -17.03 21.48
CA PRO A 62 32.09 -17.67 22.25
C PRO A 62 32.98 -18.53 21.34
N THR A 63 34.28 -18.27 21.43
CA THR A 63 35.39 -19.11 20.96
C THR A 63 35.44 -20.41 21.76
N VAL A 64 35.46 -21.56 21.10
CA VAL A 64 36.03 -22.79 21.69
C VAL A 64 36.67 -23.67 20.63
N SER A 65 37.80 -24.23 21.03
CA SER A 65 38.90 -24.77 20.26
C SER A 65 38.63 -26.12 19.57
N ALA A 66 39.36 -26.36 18.48
CA ALA A 66 39.49 -27.63 17.77
C ALA A 66 40.15 -28.74 18.62
N PRO A 67 39.98 -30.01 18.21
CA PRO A 67 41.16 -30.81 17.92
C PRO A 67 41.07 -31.64 16.61
N SER A 68 42.26 -32.09 16.21
CA SER A 68 42.69 -32.52 14.88
C SER A 68 42.35 -33.98 14.47
N VAL A 69 42.39 -34.14 13.15
CA VAL A 69 42.37 -35.31 12.23
C VAL A 69 43.14 -36.58 12.70
N PRO A 70 42.87 -37.79 12.13
CA PRO A 70 43.60 -38.17 10.91
C PRO A 70 42.82 -38.93 9.81
N GLN A 71 43.38 -38.78 8.61
CA GLN A 71 43.02 -39.33 7.31
C GLN A 71 43.07 -40.86 7.23
N GLN A 72 42.23 -41.45 6.39
CA GLN A 72 42.56 -42.67 5.64
C GLN A 72 42.10 -42.57 4.18
N GLN A 73 42.84 -43.30 3.35
CA GLN A 73 43.17 -43.04 1.95
C GLN A 73 42.33 -43.83 0.93
N GLN A 74 42.25 -43.26 -0.28
CA GLN A 74 42.27 -43.88 -1.62
C GLN A 74 40.98 -44.47 -2.27
N GLN A 75 40.80 -44.02 -3.53
CA GLN A 75 39.83 -44.32 -4.63
C GLN A 75 39.84 -45.81 -5.09
N PRO A 76 39.02 -46.31 -6.09
CA PRO A 76 38.19 -45.63 -7.11
C PRO A 76 36.78 -46.21 -7.47
N ALA A 77 36.00 -45.38 -8.17
CA ALA A 77 34.92 -45.61 -9.16
C ALA A 77 34.06 -46.90 -9.14
N LYS A 78 32.72 -46.74 -9.01
CA LYS A 78 31.71 -47.50 -9.78
C LYS A 78 30.44 -46.67 -10.02
N LYS A 79 30.07 -46.59 -11.29
CA LYS A 79 28.80 -46.15 -11.87
C LYS A 79 27.70 -47.15 -11.51
N ALA A 80 26.57 -46.70 -10.94
CA ALA A 80 25.29 -47.43 -10.94
C ALA A 80 24.15 -46.54 -10.39
N ASP A 81 23.37 -45.96 -11.29
CA ASP A 81 21.96 -45.62 -11.02
C ASP A 81 21.12 -46.91 -11.18
N PRO A 82 20.32 -47.29 -10.17
CA PRO A 82 18.95 -47.72 -10.48
C PRO A 82 18.01 -47.50 -9.29
N PHE A 83 17.46 -46.30 -9.09
CA PHE A 83 16.25 -46.13 -8.29
C PHE A 83 15.01 -46.50 -9.12
N SER A 84 15.00 -47.74 -9.61
CA SER A 84 13.81 -48.45 -10.05
C SER A 84 13.08 -48.88 -8.78
N GLY A 85 11.98 -48.22 -8.42
CA GLY A 85 11.32 -48.57 -7.16
C GLY A 85 10.00 -47.92 -6.82
N LEU A 86 9.29 -47.26 -7.74
CA LEU A 86 7.92 -46.81 -7.46
C LEU A 86 6.99 -47.37 -8.54
N GLY A 87 6.45 -48.55 -8.23
CA GLY A 87 5.32 -49.14 -8.94
C GLY A 87 4.10 -48.23 -8.78
N LEU A 88 3.53 -47.86 -9.92
CA LEU A 88 2.21 -47.25 -10.01
C LEU A 88 1.37 -48.10 -10.97
N ASP A 89 1.19 -49.37 -10.64
CA ASP A 89 0.14 -50.20 -11.20
C ASP A 89 -1.20 -49.83 -10.53
N SER A 90 -1.94 -48.91 -11.13
CA SER A 90 -3.38 -48.85 -10.92
C SER A 90 -4.06 -47.90 -11.88
N LEU A 91 -4.88 -48.49 -12.75
CA LEU A 91 -6.15 -47.96 -13.23
C LEU A 91 -6.00 -46.73 -14.17
N GLY A 92 -5.87 -46.90 -15.48
CA GLY A 92 -6.87 -47.56 -16.31
C GLY A 92 -7.87 -46.53 -16.84
N PHE A 93 -7.53 -45.82 -17.92
CA PHE A 93 -8.51 -45.16 -18.78
C PHE A 93 -8.11 -45.27 -20.25
N SER A 94 -9.01 -45.93 -20.99
CA SER A 94 -8.93 -46.23 -22.42
C SER A 94 -8.78 -44.98 -23.28
N MET A 95 -7.81 -45.03 -24.19
CA MET A 95 -7.73 -44.19 -25.37
C MET A 95 -8.78 -44.64 -26.39
N GLY A 96 -9.90 -43.93 -26.43
CA GLY A 96 -10.94 -44.04 -27.45
C GLY A 96 -10.75 -42.96 -28.51
N THR A 97 -10.45 -43.41 -29.72
CA THR A 97 -10.25 -42.59 -30.91
C THR A 97 -11.57 -42.00 -31.44
N SER A 98 -11.43 -41.00 -32.30
CA SER A 98 -12.31 -40.62 -33.43
C SER A 98 -13.39 -39.56 -33.20
N GLY A 99 -13.45 -38.61 -34.14
CA GLY A 99 -14.67 -37.90 -34.50
C GLY A 99 -14.64 -36.38 -34.40
N ALA A 100 -13.82 -35.70 -35.20
CA ALA A 100 -14.08 -34.30 -35.53
C ALA A 100 -15.39 -34.21 -36.33
N LYS A 101 -16.42 -33.60 -35.75
CA LYS A 101 -17.54 -33.00 -36.48
C LYS A 101 -17.83 -31.62 -35.90
N ALA A 102 -17.58 -30.62 -36.73
CA ALA A 102 -18.06 -29.26 -36.56
C ALA A 102 -19.59 -29.26 -36.62
N SER A 103 -20.24 -28.72 -35.59
CA SER A 103 -21.66 -28.44 -35.58
C SER A 103 -21.86 -27.02 -35.08
N VAL A 104 -22.26 -26.16 -36.02
CA VAL A 104 -22.84 -24.84 -35.79
C VAL A 104 -24.07 -24.94 -34.88
N PRO A 105 -24.25 -24.05 -33.90
CA PRO A 105 -25.57 -23.79 -33.33
C PRO A 105 -26.22 -22.60 -34.04
N SER A 106 -27.31 -22.92 -34.72
CA SER A 106 -28.27 -22.01 -35.32
C SER A 106 -28.96 -21.14 -34.28
N GLN A 107 -29.07 -19.86 -34.60
CA GLN A 107 -30.07 -18.94 -34.08
C GLN A 107 -31.48 -19.50 -34.25
N PRO A 108 -32.36 -19.28 -33.26
CA PRO A 108 -33.70 -18.79 -33.59
C PRO A 108 -34.13 -17.64 -32.66
N ALA A 109 -34.59 -16.56 -33.29
CA ALA A 109 -35.64 -15.68 -32.76
C ALA A 109 -36.84 -15.82 -33.73
N PRO A 110 -38.05 -15.30 -33.46
CA PRO A 110 -38.64 -14.75 -32.22
C PRO A 110 -39.98 -15.44 -31.86
N HIS A 111 -40.51 -15.25 -30.66
CA HIS A 111 -41.96 -15.31 -30.45
C HIS A 111 -42.43 -14.24 -29.46
N THR A 112 -43.32 -13.42 -29.97
CA THR A 112 -44.12 -12.41 -29.29
C THR A 112 -45.14 -13.10 -28.39
N THR A 113 -45.31 -12.67 -27.14
CA THR A 113 -46.64 -12.53 -26.49
C THR A 113 -46.48 -11.67 -25.24
N ALA A 114 -47.06 -10.48 -25.32
CA ALA A 114 -47.34 -9.63 -24.19
C ALA A 114 -48.51 -10.22 -23.38
N ALA A 115 -48.26 -10.53 -22.11
CA ALA A 115 -49.29 -10.61 -21.07
C ALA A 115 -48.62 -10.61 -19.68
N GLY A 116 -48.69 -9.47 -18.98
CA GLY A 116 -48.57 -9.42 -17.52
C GLY A 116 -47.17 -9.55 -16.93
N SER A 117 -46.36 -8.50 -17.01
CA SER A 117 -45.23 -8.29 -16.08
C SER A 117 -45.08 -6.81 -15.78
N PHE A 118 -46.10 -6.23 -15.15
CA PHE A 118 -46.11 -4.86 -14.63
C PHE A 118 -45.73 -4.79 -13.13
N MET A 119 -45.30 -5.91 -12.53
CA MET A 119 -44.97 -6.01 -11.10
C MET A 119 -43.48 -6.26 -10.82
N ASP A 120 -42.63 -6.33 -11.85
CA ASP A 120 -41.18 -6.51 -11.70
C ASP A 120 -40.41 -5.23 -12.10
N VAL A 121 -40.90 -4.09 -11.62
CA VAL A 121 -40.26 -2.76 -11.83
C VAL A 121 -39.75 -2.15 -10.52
N PHE A 122 -39.91 -2.86 -9.40
CA PHE A 122 -39.52 -2.40 -8.06
C PHE A 122 -38.45 -3.28 -7.40
N SER A 123 -37.83 -4.19 -8.16
CA SER A 123 -36.60 -4.84 -7.70
C SER A 123 -35.50 -3.77 -7.68
N PRO A 124 -34.91 -3.41 -6.52
CA PRO A 124 -33.77 -2.49 -6.49
C PRO A 124 -32.59 -3.23 -7.12
N THR A 125 -32.42 -3.09 -8.44
CA THR A 125 -31.17 -3.44 -9.10
C THR A 125 -30.10 -2.57 -8.43
N PRO A 126 -29.11 -3.16 -7.72
CA PRO A 126 -28.00 -2.39 -7.18
C PRO A 126 -27.34 -1.65 -8.35
N GLY A 127 -27.32 -0.33 -8.30
CA GLY A 127 -26.59 0.47 -9.28
C GLY A 127 -25.12 0.00 -9.34
N PRO A 128 -24.45 0.12 -10.49
CA PRO A 128 -23.07 -0.32 -10.62
C PRO A 128 -22.21 0.41 -9.58
N SER A 129 -21.57 -0.36 -8.69
CA SER A 129 -20.50 0.13 -7.83
C SER A 129 -19.42 0.71 -8.75
N GLN A 130 -19.19 2.02 -8.68
CA GLN A 130 -18.23 2.67 -9.56
C GLN A 130 -16.82 2.26 -9.14
N SER A 131 -16.16 1.49 -9.98
CA SER A 131 -14.74 1.19 -9.83
C SER A 131 -13.91 2.23 -10.57
N ARG A 132 -12.84 2.72 -9.93
CA ARG A 132 -11.93 3.72 -10.50
C ARG A 132 -10.49 3.30 -10.30
N THR A 133 -9.69 3.40 -11.35
CA THR A 133 -8.26 3.11 -11.29
C THR A 133 -7.47 4.40 -11.07
N ILE A 134 -6.51 4.36 -10.14
CA ILE A 134 -5.53 5.42 -9.90
C ILE A 134 -4.13 4.82 -9.84
N THR A 135 -3.10 5.56 -10.26
CA THR A 135 -1.71 5.17 -10.07
C THR A 135 -1.23 5.68 -8.72
N ALA A 136 -0.97 4.76 -7.80
CA ALA A 136 -0.53 5.07 -6.43
C ALA A 136 0.96 5.39 -6.37
N TYR A 137 1.76 4.72 -7.22
CA TYR A 137 3.20 4.91 -7.30
C TYR A 137 3.71 4.52 -8.69
N SER A 138 4.74 5.20 -9.17
CA SER A 138 5.43 4.80 -10.40
C SER A 138 6.87 5.33 -10.40
N ASN A 139 7.82 4.43 -10.60
CA ASN A 139 9.20 4.73 -10.94
C ASN A 139 9.62 3.86 -12.16
N PRO A 140 10.88 3.90 -12.62
CA PRO A 140 11.34 3.06 -13.74
C PRO A 140 11.31 1.55 -13.49
N ASP A 141 11.45 1.09 -12.24
CA ASP A 141 11.52 -0.33 -11.90
C ASP A 141 10.16 -0.93 -11.53
N VAL A 142 9.29 -0.17 -10.86
CA VAL A 142 8.01 -0.63 -10.33
C VAL A 142 6.90 0.42 -10.49
N ARG A 143 5.72 -0.06 -10.86
CA ARG A 143 4.47 0.70 -10.88
C ARG A 143 3.42 0.01 -10.04
N VAL A 144 2.66 0.80 -9.29
CA VAL A 144 1.55 0.34 -8.45
C VAL A 144 0.28 1.06 -8.86
N ASP A 145 -0.70 0.29 -9.33
CA ASP A 145 -2.02 0.79 -9.69
C ASP A 145 -3.07 0.25 -8.71
N PHE A 146 -3.98 1.12 -8.28
CA PHE A 146 -5.09 0.79 -7.39
C PHE A 146 -6.39 0.81 -8.18
N ALA A 147 -7.08 -0.32 -8.25
CA ALA A 147 -8.47 -0.38 -8.66
C ALA A 147 -9.35 -0.24 -7.41
N VAL A 148 -9.99 0.91 -7.26
CA VAL A 148 -10.74 1.32 -6.08
C VAL A 148 -12.23 1.10 -6.32
N THR A 149 -12.89 0.42 -5.40
CA THR A 149 -14.34 0.22 -5.38
C THR A 149 -14.92 0.86 -4.12
N SER A 150 -15.81 1.82 -4.29
CA SER A 150 -16.46 2.52 -3.18
C SER A 150 -17.43 1.63 -2.40
N ARG A 151 -17.47 1.82 -1.07
CA ARG A 151 -18.35 1.12 -0.13
C ARG A 151 -19.02 2.15 0.80
N ALA A 152 -20.13 1.78 1.43
CA ALA A 152 -20.85 2.66 2.36
C ALA A 152 -19.99 3.16 3.53
N ASP A 153 -19.06 2.34 4.01
CA ASP A 153 -18.17 2.61 5.15
C ASP A 153 -16.70 2.81 4.74
N GLY A 154 -16.38 2.92 3.44
CA GLY A 154 -14.99 3.06 2.99
C GLY A 154 -14.74 2.64 1.55
N VAL A 155 -13.62 1.97 1.29
CA VAL A 155 -13.23 1.50 -0.04
C VAL A 155 -12.55 0.12 0.01
N ASP A 156 -12.76 -0.66 -1.05
CA ASP A 156 -11.94 -1.82 -1.38
C ASP A 156 -10.96 -1.46 -2.49
N ILE A 157 -9.74 -1.93 -2.38
CA ILE A 157 -8.66 -1.65 -3.32
C ILE A 157 -8.01 -2.97 -3.74
N ASP A 158 -8.04 -3.24 -5.04
CA ASP A 158 -7.18 -4.24 -5.66
C ASP A 158 -5.92 -3.52 -6.17
N ALA A 159 -4.80 -3.69 -5.46
CA ALA A 159 -3.51 -3.19 -5.89
C ALA A 159 -2.89 -4.15 -6.91
N SER A 160 -2.37 -3.61 -8.02
CA SER A 160 -1.64 -4.33 -9.06
C SER A 160 -0.21 -3.78 -9.16
N PHE A 161 0.77 -4.68 -9.10
CA PHE A 161 2.19 -4.37 -9.19
C PHE A 161 2.74 -4.83 -10.53
N HIS A 162 3.43 -3.92 -11.21
CA HIS A 162 4.02 -4.14 -12.53
C HIS A 162 5.51 -3.78 -12.49
N SER A 163 6.33 -4.59 -13.15
CA SER A 163 7.76 -4.34 -13.32
C SER A 163 8.24 -4.83 -14.69
N GLN A 164 9.30 -4.20 -15.21
CA GLN A 164 10.04 -4.67 -16.38
C GLN A 164 11.18 -5.63 -16.00
N LYS A 165 11.44 -5.81 -14.70
CA LYS A 165 12.50 -6.65 -14.15
C LYS A 165 11.91 -7.67 -13.19
N THR A 166 12.71 -8.68 -12.85
CA THR A 166 12.38 -9.55 -11.72
C THR A 166 12.66 -8.81 -10.42
N LEU A 167 11.62 -8.59 -9.63
CA LEU A 167 11.73 -8.07 -8.27
C LEU A 167 11.45 -9.21 -7.30
N THR A 168 12.36 -9.47 -6.36
CA THR A 168 12.16 -10.48 -5.30
C THR A 168 11.89 -9.81 -3.96
N ASP A 169 11.44 -10.60 -2.99
CA ASP A 169 11.17 -10.15 -1.62
C ASP A 169 10.25 -8.92 -1.58
N PHE A 170 9.27 -8.91 -2.50
CA PHE A 170 8.32 -7.83 -2.66
C PHE A 170 7.39 -7.78 -1.44
N ILE A 171 7.36 -6.63 -0.78
CA ILE A 171 6.49 -6.36 0.36
C ILE A 171 5.89 -4.97 0.18
N LEU A 172 4.56 -4.90 0.18
CA LEU A 172 3.82 -3.65 0.38
C LEU A 172 3.41 -3.55 1.84
N GLU A 173 3.78 -2.44 2.46
CA GLU A 173 3.22 -2.00 3.73
C GLU A 173 2.43 -0.72 3.52
N ALA A 174 1.45 -0.52 4.38
CA ALA A 174 0.60 0.64 4.32
C ALA A 174 0.20 1.09 5.72
N ALA A 175 0.15 2.41 5.91
CA ALA A 175 -0.33 3.05 7.12
C ALA A 175 -1.44 4.04 6.77
N VAL A 176 -2.47 4.08 7.60
CA VAL A 176 -3.58 5.02 7.47
C VAL A 176 -3.73 5.84 8.76
N PRO A 177 -4.25 7.07 8.68
CA PRO A 177 -4.61 7.86 9.85
C PRO A 177 -5.56 7.12 10.81
N LYS A 178 -5.58 7.54 12.08
CA LYS A 178 -6.39 6.91 13.16
C LYS A 178 -7.91 6.86 12.91
N TYR A 179 -8.43 7.77 12.07
CA TYR A 179 -9.85 7.79 11.71
C TYR A 179 -10.21 6.76 10.62
N LEU A 180 -9.23 5.99 10.14
CA LEU A 180 -9.36 4.89 9.21
C LEU A 180 -8.84 3.60 9.86
N ARG A 181 -9.35 2.47 9.40
CA ARG A 181 -8.81 1.13 9.63
C ARG A 181 -8.41 0.54 8.29
N LEU A 182 -7.25 -0.10 8.27
CA LEU A 182 -6.73 -0.79 7.11
C LEU A 182 -6.62 -2.28 7.41
N THR A 183 -7.13 -3.10 6.49
CA THR A 183 -6.84 -4.52 6.40
C THR A 183 -6.06 -4.78 5.13
N LEU A 184 -4.94 -5.49 5.25
CA LEU A 184 -4.07 -5.88 4.14
C LEU A 184 -4.09 -7.41 4.01
N GLU A 185 -4.51 -7.92 2.86
CA GLU A 185 -4.35 -9.36 2.57
C GLU A 185 -2.93 -9.61 2.04
N PRO A 186 -2.40 -10.85 2.14
CA PRO A 186 -1.13 -11.20 1.51
C PRO A 186 -1.16 -10.96 -0.01
N ALA A 187 -0.03 -10.54 -0.56
CA ALA A 187 0.13 -10.48 -2.02
C ALA A 187 0.05 -11.89 -2.63
N THR A 188 -0.37 -11.98 -3.89
CA THR A 188 -0.45 -13.27 -4.61
C THR A 188 0.91 -13.93 -4.82
N SER A 189 1.99 -13.16 -4.80
CA SER A 189 3.36 -13.63 -4.91
C SER A 189 4.33 -12.63 -4.25
N PRO A 190 5.40 -13.10 -3.59
CA PRO A 190 6.49 -12.24 -3.12
C PRO A 190 7.49 -11.88 -4.23
N THR A 191 7.30 -12.39 -5.45
CA THR A 191 8.16 -12.13 -6.60
C THR A 191 7.33 -11.56 -7.74
N VAL A 192 7.73 -10.39 -8.25
CA VAL A 192 7.16 -9.75 -9.44
C VAL A 192 8.06 -10.11 -10.62
N GLN A 193 7.55 -10.88 -11.58
CA GLN A 193 8.29 -11.20 -12.80
C GLN A 193 8.04 -10.11 -13.86
N PRO A 194 8.96 -9.93 -14.83
CA PRO A 194 8.72 -9.09 -15.99
C PRO A 194 7.41 -9.49 -16.68
N ASP A 195 6.60 -8.48 -17.03
CA ASP A 195 5.29 -8.65 -17.69
C ASP A 195 4.24 -9.46 -16.89
N ALA A 196 4.55 -9.90 -15.68
CA ALA A 196 3.58 -10.48 -14.76
C ALA A 196 2.96 -9.39 -13.88
N THR A 197 1.74 -9.65 -13.42
CA THR A 197 1.05 -8.79 -12.45
C THR A 197 0.91 -9.54 -11.14
N VAL A 198 1.47 -8.98 -10.07
CA VAL A 198 1.17 -9.41 -8.70
C VAL A 198 0.04 -8.54 -8.19
N THR A 199 -0.86 -9.11 -7.40
CA THR A 199 -1.98 -8.36 -6.83
C THR A 199 -2.05 -8.51 -5.32
N GLN A 200 -2.64 -7.52 -4.67
CA GLN A 200 -2.86 -7.52 -3.23
C GLN A 200 -4.12 -6.73 -2.88
N LYS A 201 -4.95 -7.28 -1.99
CA LYS A 201 -6.19 -6.64 -1.57
C LYS A 201 -5.99 -5.78 -0.33
N LEU A 202 -6.57 -4.59 -0.37
CA LEU A 202 -6.64 -3.68 0.77
C LEU A 202 -8.09 -3.27 1.00
N THR A 203 -8.54 -3.31 2.24
CA THR A 203 -9.83 -2.76 2.64
C THR A 203 -9.57 -1.61 3.60
N VAL A 204 -10.12 -0.43 3.28
CA VAL A 204 -10.04 0.76 4.12
C VAL A 204 -11.42 1.11 4.60
N THR A 205 -11.62 1.11 5.93
CA THR A 205 -12.90 1.44 6.57
C THR A 205 -12.75 2.74 7.36
N GLN A 206 -13.71 3.64 7.24
CA GLN A 206 -13.81 4.86 8.04
C GLN A 206 -14.47 4.57 9.39
N THR A 207 -13.84 5.00 10.48
CA THR A 207 -14.29 4.64 11.85
C THR A 207 -14.98 5.77 12.59
N THR A 208 -15.01 6.98 12.03
CA THR A 208 -15.49 8.20 12.70
C THR A 208 -16.35 9.02 11.74
N GLU A 209 -17.44 9.60 12.24
CA GLU A 209 -18.22 10.62 11.53
C GLU A 209 -17.78 12.04 11.97
N PRO A 210 -17.82 13.05 11.08
CA PRO A 210 -18.19 12.99 9.66
C PRO A 210 -17.12 12.33 8.79
N ALA A 211 -17.53 11.89 7.60
CA ALA A 211 -16.63 11.26 6.64
C ALA A 211 -15.46 12.20 6.28
N LYS A 212 -14.23 11.69 6.39
CA LYS A 212 -12.98 12.41 6.10
C LYS A 212 -12.33 11.83 4.84
N PRO A 213 -11.54 12.63 4.10
CA PRO A 213 -10.80 12.12 2.94
C PRO A 213 -9.96 10.88 3.29
N ILE A 214 -9.98 9.88 2.40
CA ILE A 214 -9.14 8.70 2.53
C ILE A 214 -7.74 9.04 2.00
N MET A 215 -6.75 8.77 2.84
CA MET A 215 -5.32 8.90 2.54
C MET A 215 -4.54 7.74 3.16
N MET A 216 -3.43 7.38 2.56
CA MET A 216 -2.59 6.27 2.99
C MET A 216 -1.13 6.55 2.68
N LYS A 217 -0.23 6.18 3.57
CA LYS A 217 1.20 6.12 3.30
C LYS A 217 1.59 4.69 2.94
N LEU A 218 2.30 4.52 1.83
CA LEU A 218 2.81 3.24 1.36
C LEU A 218 4.32 3.17 1.61
N ARG A 219 4.79 1.98 1.98
CA ARG A 219 6.20 1.59 1.93
C ARG A 219 6.31 0.34 1.07
N ILE A 220 7.03 0.46 -0.04
CA ILE A 220 7.24 -0.62 -1.00
C ILE A 220 8.68 -1.06 -0.85
N ARG A 221 8.91 -2.33 -0.48
CA ARG A 221 10.24 -2.93 -0.39
C ARG A 221 10.36 -4.06 -1.39
N TYR A 222 11.53 -4.15 -2.01
CA TYR A 222 11.85 -5.20 -2.96
C TYR A 222 13.36 -5.29 -3.16
N VAL A 223 13.81 -6.37 -3.80
CA VAL A 223 15.19 -6.52 -4.28
C VAL A 223 15.17 -6.48 -5.81
N SER A 224 15.92 -5.56 -6.40
CA SER A 224 16.10 -5.43 -7.85
C SER A 224 17.58 -5.61 -8.18
N ASP A 225 17.91 -6.53 -9.09
CA ASP A 225 19.29 -6.83 -9.49
C ASP A 225 20.24 -7.12 -8.29
N GLY A 226 19.69 -7.74 -7.23
CA GLY A 226 20.43 -8.06 -6.00
C GLY A 226 20.61 -6.89 -5.02
N VAL A 227 20.05 -5.72 -5.33
CA VAL A 227 20.10 -4.53 -4.47
C VAL A 227 18.74 -4.32 -3.79
N PRO A 228 18.70 -4.20 -2.44
CA PRO A 228 17.47 -3.88 -1.74
C PRO A 228 17.07 -2.43 -1.99
N MET A 229 15.81 -2.24 -2.36
CA MET A 229 15.17 -0.95 -2.63
C MET A 229 14.02 -0.72 -1.65
N GLU A 230 13.79 0.54 -1.33
CA GLU A 230 12.70 0.98 -0.47
C GLU A 230 12.13 2.30 -0.97
N GLU A 231 10.82 2.35 -1.13
CA GLU A 231 10.10 3.50 -1.66
C GLU A 231 8.98 3.89 -0.72
N LEU A 232 8.95 5.16 -0.32
CA LEU A 232 7.93 5.74 0.55
C LEU A 232 7.10 6.75 -0.26
N THR A 233 5.78 6.55 -0.31
CA THR A 233 4.87 7.49 -0.99
C THR A 233 3.59 7.69 -0.22
N THR A 234 2.95 8.84 -0.41
CA THR A 234 1.63 9.11 0.16
C THR A 234 0.60 9.17 -0.96
N VAL A 235 -0.44 8.35 -0.85
CA VAL A 235 -1.59 8.36 -1.74
C VAL A 235 -2.68 9.19 -1.09
N ASN A 236 -2.99 10.33 -1.71
CA ASN A 236 -4.02 11.25 -1.25
C ASN A 236 -5.28 11.15 -2.13
N ASN A 237 -6.42 11.59 -1.58
CA ASN A 237 -7.68 11.73 -2.30
C ASN A 237 -8.14 10.44 -3.01
N ILE A 238 -8.06 9.30 -2.31
CA ILE A 238 -8.61 8.04 -2.82
C ILE A 238 -10.13 8.23 -3.02
N PRO A 239 -10.67 7.95 -4.21
CA PRO A 239 -12.08 8.21 -4.53
C PRO A 239 -13.00 7.29 -3.71
N THR A 240 -14.05 7.87 -3.13
CA THR A 240 -15.03 7.16 -2.27
C THR A 240 -16.46 7.21 -2.81
N ALA A 241 -16.70 7.89 -3.94
CA ALA A 241 -17.98 8.00 -4.63
C ALA A 241 -17.75 8.49 -6.07
#